data_AF-A0A1H1S4F4-F1
#
_entry.id   AF-A0A1H1S4F4-F1
#
_cell.length_a   1.000
_cell.length_b   1.000
_cell.length_c   1.000
_cell.angle_alpha   90.00
_cell.angle_beta   90.00
_cell.angle_gamma   90.00
#
_symmetry.space_group_name_H-M   'P 1'
#
loop_
_entity.id
_entity.type
_entity.pdbx_description
1 polymer ?
#
loop_
_entity_poly.entity_id
_entity_poly.type
_entity_poly.pdbx_seq_one_letter_code
_entity_poly.pdbx_strand_id
1 'polypeptide(L)'
;MHRAISLLLFATFGAAWLPAADTLPPDTVLAFDAATKEVTVPAGEPAAHFAFAVANISDAAVTINAASASCGCTVARLPAQPWVLAPGARGEIAVTMNVTGKSGEITKFVYVNTTAGIKTLAVKTRIIPATESMREAGRLIAAADRQAVFRGDCARCHAEPAKGRMARELYAAACAICHDSGHRADMVPDLHGLAHATGAEFWREAIAHGRPGSLMPAFAVAEGGILTDRQIDSLTAYLTATIPPAATAPVAAAH
;
A
#
# COMPACT_ATOMS: atom_id res chain seq x y z
N MET A 1 -15.14 79.53 -40.68
CA MET A 1 -15.16 78.26 -41.42
C MET A 1 -13.72 77.78 -41.57
N HIS A 2 -13.44 76.55 -41.12
CA HIS A 2 -12.39 75.59 -41.50
C HIS A 2 -11.94 74.80 -40.26
N ARG A 3 -12.47 73.57 -40.17
CA ARG A 3 -12.10 72.55 -39.18
C ARG A 3 -10.82 71.85 -39.64
N ALA A 4 -9.86 71.63 -38.75
CA ALA A 4 -8.76 70.70 -38.98
C ALA A 4 -8.72 69.67 -37.83
N ILE A 5 -8.77 68.40 -38.23
CA ILE A 5 -9.01 67.22 -37.40
C ILE A 5 -7.66 66.72 -36.85
N SER A 6 -7.62 66.43 -35.54
CA SER A 6 -6.50 65.78 -34.87
C SER A 6 -6.32 64.34 -35.35
N LEU A 7 -5.08 63.97 -35.67
CA LEU A 7 -4.68 62.59 -35.95
C LEU A 7 -3.83 62.08 -34.77
N LEU A 8 -4.45 61.33 -33.86
CA LEU A 8 -3.74 60.58 -32.81
C LEU A 8 -3.21 59.27 -33.43
N LEU A 9 -1.88 59.13 -33.51
CA LEU A 9 -1.24 57.86 -33.80
C LEU A 9 -1.38 56.93 -32.58
N PHE A 10 -2.15 55.85 -32.72
CA PHE A 10 -2.12 54.72 -31.80
C PHE A 10 -0.93 53.82 -32.15
N ALA A 11 0.08 53.78 -31.29
CA ALA A 11 1.13 52.76 -31.33
C ALA A 11 0.55 51.44 -30.80
N THR A 12 0.33 50.47 -31.69
CA THR A 12 -0.07 49.12 -31.32
C THR A 12 1.13 48.36 -30.75
N PHE A 13 1.13 48.12 -29.44
CA PHE A 13 2.03 47.14 -28.84
C PHE A 13 1.58 45.74 -29.25
N GLY A 14 2.30 45.14 -30.20
CA GLY A 14 2.16 43.72 -30.52
C GLY A 14 2.67 42.90 -29.34
N ALA A 15 1.78 42.26 -28.60
CA ALA A 15 2.15 41.22 -27.65
C ALA A 15 2.74 40.03 -28.45
N ALA A 16 4.05 39.82 -28.33
CA ALA A 16 4.70 38.64 -28.87
C ALA A 16 4.18 37.41 -28.11
N TRP A 17 3.38 36.60 -28.79
CA TRP A 17 2.95 35.31 -28.29
C TRP A 17 4.16 34.36 -28.32
N LEU A 18 4.78 34.13 -27.16
CA LEU A 18 5.80 33.10 -27.01
C LEU A 18 5.09 31.73 -27.18
N PRO A 19 5.50 30.89 -28.13
CA PRO A 19 4.99 29.53 -28.20
C PRO A 19 5.35 28.79 -26.90
N ALA A 20 4.44 27.97 -26.40
CA ALA A 20 4.76 27.02 -25.35
C ALA A 20 5.96 26.19 -25.83
N ALA A 21 7.02 26.12 -25.02
CA ALA A 21 8.17 25.28 -25.35
C ALA A 21 7.68 23.85 -25.57
N ASP A 22 7.98 23.28 -26.74
CA ASP A 22 7.71 21.88 -27.03
C ASP A 22 8.42 21.03 -25.98
N THR A 23 7.66 20.53 -25.01
CA THR A 23 8.19 19.59 -24.02
C THR A 23 8.46 18.29 -24.75
N LEU A 24 9.73 18.09 -25.09
CA LEU A 24 10.21 16.82 -25.62
C LEU A 24 9.82 15.69 -24.66
N PRO A 25 9.29 14.55 -25.13
CA PRO A 25 8.91 13.45 -24.25
C PRO A 25 10.10 13.02 -23.38
N PRO A 26 9.90 12.60 -22.12
CA PRO A 26 11.01 12.28 -21.22
C PRO A 26 12.03 11.29 -21.78
N ASP A 27 11.58 10.36 -22.63
CA ASP A 27 12.43 9.35 -23.28
C ASP A 27 13.42 9.89 -24.31
N THR A 28 13.27 11.14 -24.70
CA THR A 28 14.21 11.82 -25.60
C THR A 28 15.33 12.54 -24.87
N VAL A 29 15.19 12.79 -23.55
CA VAL A 29 16.19 13.51 -22.74
C VAL A 29 16.73 12.67 -21.57
N LEU A 30 15.99 11.64 -21.14
CA LEU A 30 16.39 10.70 -20.10
C LEU A 30 16.35 9.28 -20.66
N ALA A 31 17.46 8.56 -20.53
CA ALA A 31 17.53 7.13 -20.79
C ALA A 31 17.36 6.35 -19.49
N PHE A 32 16.32 5.53 -19.42
CA PHE A 32 16.14 4.54 -18.36
C PHE A 32 16.66 3.18 -18.84
N ASP A 33 17.25 2.40 -17.94
CA ASP A 33 17.74 1.05 -18.25
C ASP A 33 16.62 0.07 -18.64
N ALA A 34 15.41 0.28 -18.12
CA ALA A 34 14.21 -0.41 -18.53
C ALA A 34 12.95 0.43 -18.27
N ALA A 35 11.90 0.21 -19.06
CA ALA A 35 10.56 0.71 -18.76
C ALA A 35 9.84 -0.13 -17.69
N THR A 36 10.24 -1.40 -17.55
CA THR A 36 9.65 -2.37 -16.61
C THR A 36 10.75 -3.09 -15.85
N LYS A 37 10.58 -3.24 -14.53
CA LYS A 37 11.40 -4.13 -13.70
C LYS A 37 10.53 -5.23 -13.11
N GLU A 38 11.04 -6.45 -13.14
CA GLU A 38 10.35 -7.62 -12.60
C GLU A 38 11.20 -8.28 -11.50
N VAL A 39 10.57 -8.67 -10.39
CA VAL A 39 11.21 -9.46 -9.33
C VAL A 39 10.30 -10.57 -8.85
N THR A 40 10.88 -11.68 -8.42
CA THR A 40 10.15 -12.78 -7.78
C THR A 40 10.52 -12.85 -6.31
N VAL A 41 9.52 -12.93 -5.43
CA VAL A 41 9.71 -13.04 -3.97
C VAL A 41 8.99 -14.28 -3.43
N PRO A 42 9.53 -14.94 -2.41
CA PRO A 42 8.83 -16.03 -1.73
C PRO A 42 7.67 -15.50 -0.88
N ALA A 43 6.74 -16.38 -0.52
CA ALA A 43 5.70 -16.07 0.45
C ALA A 43 6.31 -15.65 1.80
N GLY A 44 5.70 -14.65 2.43
CA GLY A 44 6.16 -14.10 3.70
C GLY A 44 7.19 -12.98 3.57
N GLU A 45 7.72 -12.70 2.37
CA GLU A 45 8.53 -11.52 2.15
C GLU A 45 7.67 -10.24 2.34
N PRO A 46 8.12 -9.23 3.12
CA PRO A 46 7.33 -8.03 3.36
C PRO A 46 7.41 -7.02 2.21
N ALA A 47 8.49 -7.05 1.42
CA ALA A 47 8.77 -6.06 0.40
C ALA A 47 9.42 -6.63 -0.87
N ALA A 48 9.06 -6.07 -2.01
CA ALA A 48 9.76 -6.26 -3.27
C ALA A 48 10.53 -4.97 -3.61
N HIS A 49 11.82 -5.12 -3.94
CA HIS A 49 12.72 -4.00 -4.20
C HIS A 49 13.10 -3.93 -5.68
N PHE A 50 13.09 -2.73 -6.23
CA PHE A 50 13.45 -2.45 -7.61
C PHE A 50 14.36 -1.22 -7.67
N ALA A 51 15.15 -1.15 -8.73
CA ALA A 51 16.05 -0.07 -9.03
C ALA A 51 15.95 0.24 -10.52
N PHE A 52 15.66 1.49 -10.86
CA PHE A 52 15.74 1.99 -12.24
C PHE A 52 16.96 2.89 -12.36
N ALA A 53 17.91 2.50 -13.19
CA ALA A 53 19.02 3.37 -13.54
C ALA A 53 18.54 4.40 -14.58
N VAL A 54 18.89 5.67 -14.37
CA VAL A 54 18.56 6.78 -15.25
C VAL A 54 19.81 7.57 -15.62
N ALA A 55 19.90 7.99 -16.87
CA ALA A 55 20.95 8.85 -17.38
C ALA A 55 20.33 10.04 -18.13
N ASN A 56 20.85 11.25 -17.93
CA ASN A 56 20.54 12.39 -18.79
C ASN A 56 21.35 12.27 -20.09
N ILE A 57 20.63 12.12 -21.21
CA ILE A 57 21.20 11.95 -22.54
C ILE A 57 21.09 13.21 -23.41
N SER A 58 20.55 14.30 -22.85
CA SER A 58 20.49 15.61 -23.51
C SER A 58 21.72 16.45 -23.21
N ASP A 59 21.85 17.56 -23.93
CA ASP A 59 22.90 18.59 -23.75
C ASP A 59 22.54 19.64 -22.69
N ALA A 60 21.33 19.57 -22.14
CA ALA A 60 20.82 20.47 -21.10
C ALA A 60 20.61 19.73 -19.77
N ALA A 61 20.55 20.47 -18.66
CA ALA A 61 20.17 19.90 -17.37
C ALA A 61 18.69 19.47 -17.39
N VAL A 62 18.40 18.29 -16.87
CA VAL A 62 17.02 17.77 -16.71
C VAL A 62 16.73 17.62 -15.22
N THR A 63 15.58 18.11 -14.77
CA THR A 63 15.17 17.99 -13.36
C THR A 63 14.08 16.95 -13.22
N ILE A 64 14.28 16.01 -12.30
CA ILE A 64 13.24 15.11 -11.79
C ILE A 64 12.62 15.78 -10.57
N ASN A 65 11.39 16.25 -10.71
CA ASN A 65 10.67 17.03 -9.72
C ASN A 65 10.13 16.15 -8.59
N ALA A 66 9.60 14.98 -8.94
CA ALA A 66 9.03 14.03 -8.01
C ALA A 66 8.89 12.64 -8.67
N ALA A 67 8.81 11.59 -7.84
CA ALA A 67 8.37 10.27 -8.25
C ALA A 67 7.23 9.81 -7.34
N SER A 68 6.13 9.35 -7.92
CA SER A 68 4.96 8.87 -7.17
C SER A 68 4.47 7.54 -7.73
N ALA A 69 3.93 6.67 -6.88
CA ALA A 69 3.37 5.40 -7.30
C ALA A 69 1.84 5.46 -7.41
N SER A 70 1.26 4.52 -8.17
CA SER A 70 -0.19 4.42 -8.36
C SER A 70 -0.98 3.95 -7.12
N CYS A 71 -0.31 3.46 -6.07
CA CYS A 71 -0.91 3.10 -4.79
C CYS A 71 -0.01 3.55 -3.63
N GLY A 72 -0.59 3.79 -2.45
CA GLY A 72 0.18 3.99 -1.21
C GLY A 72 0.98 2.76 -0.74
N CYS A 73 0.85 1.63 -1.45
CA CYS A 73 1.55 0.39 -1.19
C CYS A 73 2.92 0.29 -1.86
N THR A 74 3.32 1.29 -2.63
CA THR A 74 4.60 1.36 -3.35
C THR A 74 5.21 2.75 -3.13
N VAL A 75 6.49 2.79 -2.80
CA VAL A 75 7.23 4.02 -2.53
C VAL A 75 8.38 4.11 -3.52
N ALA A 76 8.42 5.19 -4.29
CA ALA A 76 9.55 5.56 -5.13
C ALA A 76 10.38 6.62 -4.39
N ARG A 77 11.69 6.38 -4.25
CA ARG A 77 12.62 7.26 -3.55
C ARG A 77 13.64 7.81 -4.54
N LEU A 78 13.72 9.14 -4.60
CA LEU A 78 14.75 9.86 -5.33
C LEU A 78 15.95 10.15 -4.40
N PRO A 79 17.18 10.32 -4.94
CA PRO A 79 18.34 10.74 -4.17
C PRO A 79 18.19 12.15 -3.54
N ALA A 80 17.46 13.04 -4.22
CA ALA A 80 17.11 14.39 -3.78
C ALA A 80 15.74 14.78 -4.34
N GLN A 81 15.10 15.81 -3.78
CA GLN A 81 13.84 16.33 -4.30
C GLN A 81 13.80 17.87 -4.22
N PRO A 82 13.87 18.60 -5.36
CA PRO A 82 14.03 18.08 -6.72
C PRO A 82 15.43 17.48 -6.96
N TRP A 83 15.56 16.58 -7.94
CA TRP A 83 16.83 15.99 -8.36
C TRP A 83 17.24 16.51 -9.73
N VAL A 84 18.32 17.30 -9.79
CA VAL A 84 18.86 17.86 -11.04
C VAL A 84 19.95 16.94 -11.60
N LEU A 85 19.80 16.54 -12.86
CA LEU A 85 20.77 15.74 -13.61
C LEU A 85 21.46 16.63 -14.65
N ALA A 86 22.75 16.88 -14.48
CA ALA A 86 23.57 17.51 -15.52
C ALA A 86 23.66 16.63 -16.79
N PRO A 87 24.03 17.16 -17.96
CA PRO A 87 24.30 16.37 -19.16
C PRO A 87 25.24 15.19 -18.87
N GLY A 88 24.84 13.97 -19.27
CA GLY A 88 25.59 12.74 -19.03
C GLY A 88 25.54 12.21 -17.59
N ALA A 89 24.95 12.93 -16.63
CA ALA A 89 24.82 12.48 -15.24
C ALA A 89 23.90 11.26 -15.14
N ARG A 90 24.18 10.41 -14.15
CA ARG A 90 23.47 9.15 -13.91
C ARG A 90 23.05 9.04 -12.45
N GLY A 91 22.06 8.19 -12.20
CA GLY A 91 21.73 7.74 -10.86
C GLY A 91 20.62 6.70 -10.88
N GLU A 92 19.99 6.51 -9.73
CA GLU A 92 19.01 5.45 -9.53
C GLU A 92 17.76 5.97 -8.82
N ILE A 93 16.60 5.48 -9.28
CA ILE A 93 15.33 5.60 -8.56
C ILE A 93 15.03 4.26 -7.90
N ALA A 94 15.10 4.23 -6.56
CA ALA A 94 14.78 3.05 -5.79
C ALA A 94 13.26 2.96 -5.58
N VAL A 95 12.67 1.80 -5.86
CA VAL A 95 11.23 1.56 -5.67
C VAL A 95 11.05 0.37 -4.74
N THR A 96 10.23 0.53 -3.70
CA THR A 96 9.88 -0.54 -2.77
C THR A 96 8.37 -0.74 -2.76
N MET A 97 7.91 -1.96 -3.05
CA MET A 97 6.51 -2.33 -2.99
C MET A 97 6.25 -3.22 -1.77
N ASN A 98 5.30 -2.84 -0.91
CA ASN A 98 4.83 -3.71 0.15
C ASN A 98 3.99 -4.86 -0.45
N VAL A 99 4.41 -6.09 -0.15
CA VAL A 99 3.79 -7.33 -0.61
C VAL A 99 3.21 -8.17 0.54
N THR A 100 3.24 -7.66 1.78
CA THR A 100 2.63 -8.30 2.95
C THR A 100 1.16 -8.59 2.70
N GLY A 101 0.74 -9.84 2.95
CA GLY A 101 -0.64 -10.29 2.76
C GLY A 101 -1.11 -10.38 1.30
N LYS A 102 -0.20 -10.25 0.33
CA LYS A 102 -0.53 -10.35 -1.10
C LYS A 102 -0.05 -11.67 -1.69
N SER A 103 -0.61 -12.04 -2.84
CA SER A 103 -0.28 -13.28 -3.56
C SER A 103 -0.36 -13.08 -5.07
N GLY A 104 0.27 -13.97 -5.83
CA GLY A 104 0.22 -13.97 -7.28
C GLY A 104 1.09 -12.87 -7.92
N GLU A 105 0.68 -12.40 -9.10
CA GLU A 105 1.38 -11.33 -9.80
C GLU A 105 0.77 -9.96 -9.50
N ILE A 106 1.62 -8.99 -9.20
CA ILE A 106 1.22 -7.62 -8.87
C ILE A 106 2.02 -6.67 -9.74
N THR A 107 1.31 -5.87 -10.54
CA THR A 107 1.91 -4.79 -11.32
C THR A 107 1.48 -3.45 -10.75
N LYS A 108 2.45 -2.54 -10.58
CA LYS A 108 2.21 -1.14 -10.20
C LYS A 108 2.98 -0.21 -11.12
N PHE A 109 2.53 1.03 -11.18
CA PHE A 109 3.15 2.07 -11.99
C PHE A 109 3.80 3.11 -11.09
N VAL A 110 4.93 3.63 -11.55
CA VAL A 110 5.64 4.77 -10.97
C VAL A 110 5.66 5.88 -12.01
N TYR A 111 5.15 7.04 -11.62
CA TYR A 111 5.13 8.25 -12.43
C TYR A 111 6.29 9.14 -11.99
N VAL A 112 7.25 9.36 -12.89
CA VAL A 112 8.41 10.22 -12.68
C VAL A 112 8.12 11.54 -13.36
N ASN A 113 7.85 12.58 -12.57
CA ASN A 113 7.60 13.93 -13.07
C ASN A 113 8.94 14.63 -13.32
N THR A 114 9.15 15.09 -14.55
CA THR A 114 10.38 15.76 -14.98
C THR A 114 10.07 17.09 -15.68
N THR A 115 11.09 17.90 -15.92
CA THR A 115 10.99 19.11 -16.76
C THR A 115 10.62 18.82 -18.21
N ALA A 116 10.78 17.58 -18.67
CA ALA A 116 10.41 17.10 -20.00
C ALA A 116 9.04 16.36 -20.01
N GLY A 117 8.28 16.40 -18.91
CA GLY A 117 7.01 15.70 -18.77
C GLY A 117 7.10 14.45 -17.89
N ILE A 118 6.09 13.58 -17.97
CA ILE A 118 5.95 12.43 -17.07
C ILE A 118 6.43 11.15 -17.76
N LYS A 119 7.42 10.48 -17.16
CA LYS A 119 7.82 9.12 -17.52
C LYS A 119 7.03 8.13 -16.67
N THR A 120 6.38 7.17 -17.32
CA THR A 120 5.74 6.04 -16.62
C THR A 120 6.67 4.84 -16.64
N LEU A 121 6.95 4.28 -15.46
CA LEU A 121 7.70 3.05 -15.25
C LEU A 121 6.78 1.99 -14.63
N ALA A 122 7.03 0.72 -14.90
CA ALA A 122 6.26 -0.39 -14.33
C ALA A 122 7.14 -1.27 -13.42
N VAL A 123 6.61 -1.61 -12.25
CA VAL A 123 7.20 -2.60 -11.35
C VAL A 123 6.28 -3.80 -11.24
N LYS A 124 6.81 -4.99 -11.51
CA LYS A 124 6.07 -6.25 -11.46
C LYS A 124 6.69 -7.19 -10.44
N THR A 125 5.88 -7.70 -9.52
CA THR A 125 6.31 -8.75 -8.60
C THR A 125 5.50 -10.01 -8.82
N ARG A 126 6.19 -11.16 -8.84
CA ARG A 126 5.58 -12.48 -8.68
C ARG A 126 5.84 -12.97 -7.27
N ILE A 127 4.79 -13.30 -6.52
CA ILE A 127 4.89 -13.90 -5.19
C ILE A 127 4.69 -15.40 -5.31
N ILE A 128 5.73 -16.18 -5.00
CA ILE A 128 5.65 -17.64 -4.97
C ILE A 128 4.87 -18.05 -3.72
N PRO A 129 3.76 -18.80 -3.83
CA PRO A 129 2.99 -19.22 -2.67
C PRO A 129 3.80 -20.16 -1.77
N ALA A 130 3.49 -20.16 -0.47
CA ALA A 130 4.06 -21.12 0.47
C ALA A 130 3.62 -22.54 0.07
N THR A 131 4.56 -23.49 0.11
CA THR A 131 4.24 -24.91 -0.13
C THR A 131 3.36 -25.46 0.99
N GLU A 132 2.62 -26.54 0.76
CA GLU A 132 1.82 -27.16 1.82
C GLU A 132 2.68 -27.61 3.00
N SER A 133 3.90 -28.08 2.75
CA SER A 133 4.84 -28.43 3.83
C SER A 133 5.19 -27.24 4.73
N MET A 134 5.38 -26.05 4.14
CA MET A 134 5.64 -24.82 4.91
C MET A 134 4.39 -24.35 5.67
N ARG A 135 3.22 -24.47 5.05
CA ARG A 135 1.94 -24.15 5.69
C ARG A 135 1.71 -25.06 6.89
N GLU A 136 1.95 -26.35 6.74
CA GLU A 136 1.81 -27.34 7.80
C GLU A 136 2.79 -27.09 8.96
N ALA A 137 4.06 -26.81 8.67
CA ALA A 137 5.01 -26.42 9.69
C ALA A 137 4.53 -25.17 10.48
N GLY A 138 3.98 -24.18 9.79
CA GLY A 138 3.37 -23.01 10.42
C GLY A 138 2.18 -23.35 11.32
N ARG A 139 1.28 -24.25 10.88
CA ARG A 139 0.15 -24.73 11.69
C ARG A 139 0.62 -25.47 12.94
N LEU A 140 1.65 -26.32 12.83
CA LEU A 140 2.20 -27.06 13.96
C LEU A 140 2.83 -26.14 15.01
N ILE A 141 3.56 -25.10 14.57
CA ILE A 141 4.09 -24.06 15.47
C ILE A 141 2.94 -23.35 16.20
N ALA A 142 1.91 -22.92 15.47
CA ALA A 142 0.77 -22.23 16.06
C ALA A 142 -0.09 -23.14 16.97
N ALA A 143 -0.16 -24.44 16.69
CA ALA A 143 -0.86 -25.42 17.52
C ALA A 143 -0.13 -25.65 18.85
N ALA A 144 1.20 -25.67 18.82
CA ALA A 144 2.02 -25.79 20.03
C ALA A 144 2.00 -24.48 20.86
N ASP A 145 2.06 -23.33 20.19
CA ASP A 145 2.10 -22.02 20.82
C ASP A 145 1.53 -20.96 19.87
N ARG A 146 0.22 -20.67 20.02
CA ARG A 146 -0.47 -19.69 19.17
C ARG A 146 0.15 -18.29 19.28
N GLN A 147 0.80 -17.95 20.40
CA GLN A 147 1.45 -16.65 20.59
C GLN A 147 2.81 -16.57 19.88
N ALA A 148 3.35 -17.67 19.34
CA ALA A 148 4.66 -17.67 18.67
C ALA A 148 4.71 -16.75 17.44
N VAL A 149 3.55 -16.53 16.80
CA VAL A 149 3.44 -15.71 15.59
C VAL A 149 3.86 -14.24 15.81
N PHE A 150 3.82 -13.76 17.05
CA PHE A 150 4.19 -12.39 17.40
C PHE A 150 5.64 -12.24 17.88
N ARG A 151 6.46 -13.32 17.81
CA ARG A 151 7.83 -13.35 18.31
C ARG A 151 8.84 -13.65 17.20
N GLY A 152 10.08 -13.24 17.43
CA GLY A 152 11.20 -13.50 16.51
C GLY A 152 10.93 -12.99 15.09
N ASP A 153 11.41 -13.73 14.09
CA ASP A 153 11.24 -13.38 12.68
C ASP A 153 9.78 -13.37 12.22
N CYS A 154 8.89 -14.11 12.89
CA CYS A 154 7.45 -14.10 12.59
C CYS A 154 6.83 -12.72 12.86
N ALA A 155 7.31 -12.00 13.87
CA ALA A 155 6.80 -10.68 14.25
C ALA A 155 6.91 -9.65 13.12
N ARG A 156 7.92 -9.75 12.25
CA ARG A 156 8.12 -8.83 11.12
C ARG A 156 6.92 -8.76 10.18
N CYS A 157 6.23 -9.89 10.01
CA CYS A 157 5.08 -9.97 9.11
C CYS A 157 3.75 -10.02 9.86
N HIS A 158 3.71 -10.52 11.10
CA HIS A 158 2.47 -10.69 11.86
C HIS A 158 2.23 -9.63 12.94
N ALA A 159 3.26 -8.87 13.34
CA ALA A 159 3.18 -7.86 14.40
C ALA A 159 3.49 -6.44 13.92
N GLU A 160 4.63 -6.24 13.27
CA GLU A 160 5.08 -4.92 12.83
C GLU A 160 4.08 -4.18 11.94
N PRO A 161 3.39 -4.83 10.97
CA PRO A 161 2.42 -4.15 10.12
C PRO A 161 1.23 -3.56 10.90
N ALA A 162 0.92 -4.09 12.08
CA ALA A 162 -0.19 -3.62 12.92
C ALA A 162 0.17 -2.39 13.77
N LYS A 163 1.47 -2.09 13.92
CA LYS A 163 1.96 -1.07 14.85
C LYS A 163 1.42 0.32 14.52
N GLY A 164 0.78 0.94 15.51
CA GLY A 164 0.23 2.30 15.40
C GLY A 164 -1.03 2.44 14.55
N ARG A 165 -1.52 1.36 13.94
CA ARG A 165 -2.76 1.37 13.14
C ARG A 165 -3.99 1.21 14.02
N MET A 166 -5.12 1.70 13.53
CA MET A 166 -6.44 1.65 14.20
C MET A 166 -7.52 1.17 13.22
N ALA A 167 -8.63 0.68 13.77
CA ALA A 167 -9.87 0.35 13.04
C ALA A 167 -9.60 -0.45 11.74
N ARG A 168 -10.07 0.03 10.59
CA ARG A 168 -9.94 -0.64 9.28
C ARG A 168 -8.48 -0.94 8.90
N GLU A 169 -7.57 -0.01 9.13
CA GLU A 169 -6.16 -0.19 8.77
C GLU A 169 -5.48 -1.25 9.64
N LEU A 170 -5.90 -1.34 10.89
CA LEU A 170 -5.45 -2.38 11.81
C LEU A 170 -6.04 -3.74 11.43
N TYR A 171 -7.33 -3.80 11.11
CA TYR A 171 -7.99 -5.02 10.65
C TYR A 171 -7.30 -5.58 9.40
N ALA A 172 -7.04 -4.72 8.41
CA ALA A 172 -6.32 -5.10 7.19
C ALA A 172 -4.91 -5.63 7.47
N ALA A 173 -4.24 -5.13 8.51
CA ALA A 173 -2.87 -5.50 8.85
C ALA A 173 -2.76 -6.80 9.68
N ALA A 174 -3.73 -7.06 10.56
CA ALA A 174 -3.62 -8.12 11.58
C ALA A 174 -4.68 -9.22 11.48
N CYS A 175 -5.85 -8.94 10.90
CA CYS A 175 -7.00 -9.85 10.93
C CYS A 175 -7.32 -10.41 9.54
N ALA A 176 -7.32 -9.55 8.52
CA ALA A 176 -7.73 -9.89 7.15
C ALA A 176 -6.87 -10.99 6.52
N ILE A 177 -5.59 -11.10 6.91
CA ILE A 177 -4.69 -12.15 6.39
C ILE A 177 -5.20 -13.56 6.68
N CYS A 178 -5.97 -13.75 7.76
CA CYS A 178 -6.60 -15.00 8.10
C CYS A 178 -8.06 -15.03 7.65
N HIS A 179 -8.83 -13.98 7.96
CA HIS A 179 -10.29 -13.99 7.80
C HIS A 179 -10.77 -13.64 6.39
N ASP A 180 -10.00 -12.88 5.61
CA ASP A 180 -10.40 -12.38 4.29
C ASP A 180 -9.53 -12.97 3.16
N SER A 181 -8.62 -13.88 3.48
CA SER A 181 -7.74 -14.51 2.50
C SER A 181 -8.53 -15.35 1.51
N GLY A 182 -8.28 -15.18 0.21
CA GLY A 182 -8.84 -16.06 -0.82
C GLY A 182 -8.41 -17.54 -0.69
N HIS A 183 -7.36 -17.81 0.10
CA HIS A 183 -6.88 -19.15 0.45
C HIS A 183 -6.96 -19.42 1.96
N ARG A 184 -8.00 -18.85 2.60
CA ARG A 184 -8.35 -19.07 4.02
C ARG A 184 -8.45 -20.56 4.29
N ALA A 185 -7.87 -21.01 5.41
CA ALA A 185 -8.01 -22.39 5.84
C ALA A 185 -9.43 -22.65 6.37
N ASP A 186 -9.98 -23.84 6.13
CA ASP A 186 -11.37 -24.19 6.49
C ASP A 186 -11.71 -23.94 7.97
N MET A 187 -10.71 -24.09 8.85
CA MET A 187 -10.85 -23.85 10.29
C MET A 187 -10.97 -22.36 10.68
N VAL A 188 -10.66 -21.44 9.77
CA VAL A 188 -10.73 -20.00 10.02
C VAL A 188 -12.09 -19.50 9.52
N PRO A 189 -12.95 -18.98 10.41
CA PRO A 189 -14.30 -18.58 10.02
C PRO A 189 -14.30 -17.34 9.12
N ASP A 190 -15.27 -17.30 8.22
CA ASP A 190 -15.65 -16.08 7.51
C ASP A 190 -16.41 -15.15 8.46
N LEU A 191 -15.82 -14.02 8.82
CA LEU A 191 -16.45 -13.09 9.76
C LEU A 191 -17.71 -12.45 9.18
N HIS A 192 -17.84 -12.34 7.85
CA HIS A 192 -19.01 -11.77 7.19
C HIS A 192 -20.16 -12.77 7.02
N GLY A 193 -19.92 -14.05 7.28
CA GLY A 193 -20.89 -15.15 7.12
C GLY A 193 -21.23 -15.87 8.43
N LEU A 194 -21.03 -15.23 9.59
CA LEU A 194 -21.29 -15.87 10.89
C LEU A 194 -22.79 -16.11 11.09
N ALA A 195 -23.14 -17.31 11.54
CA ALA A 195 -24.53 -17.74 11.76
C ALA A 195 -25.14 -17.30 13.11
N HIS A 196 -24.41 -16.53 13.91
CA HIS A 196 -24.83 -16.07 15.23
C HIS A 196 -24.70 -14.55 15.35
N ALA A 197 -25.47 -13.97 16.28
CA ALA A 197 -25.38 -12.55 16.57
C ALA A 197 -23.99 -12.21 17.13
N THR A 198 -23.39 -11.16 16.59
CA THR A 198 -22.12 -10.59 17.05
C THR A 198 -22.39 -9.31 17.85
N GLY A 199 -21.43 -8.86 18.64
CA GLY A 199 -21.58 -7.63 19.43
C GLY A 199 -20.23 -7.11 19.88
N ALA A 200 -20.20 -5.89 20.43
CA ALA A 200 -18.96 -5.27 20.87
C ALA A 200 -18.21 -6.13 21.90
N GLU A 201 -18.91 -6.72 22.86
CA GLU A 201 -18.32 -7.63 23.85
C GLU A 201 -17.74 -8.88 23.18
N PHE A 202 -18.52 -9.54 22.32
CA PHE A 202 -18.08 -10.71 21.56
C PHE A 202 -16.80 -10.45 20.76
N TRP A 203 -16.72 -9.31 20.06
CA TRP A 203 -15.54 -8.95 19.29
C TRP A 203 -14.35 -8.66 20.19
N ARG A 204 -14.56 -7.88 21.25
CA ARG A 204 -13.50 -7.54 22.20
C ARG A 204 -12.91 -8.79 22.84
N GLU A 205 -13.75 -9.71 23.30
CA GLU A 205 -13.32 -10.95 23.95
C GLU A 205 -12.51 -11.81 22.98
N ALA A 206 -13.03 -12.01 21.76
CA ALA A 206 -12.37 -12.79 20.72
C ALA A 206 -11.01 -12.19 20.32
N ILE A 207 -10.91 -10.87 20.20
CA ILE A 207 -9.66 -10.19 19.83
C ILE A 207 -8.66 -10.25 21.00
N ALA A 208 -9.08 -9.86 22.20
CA ALA A 208 -8.19 -9.74 23.34
C ALA A 208 -7.58 -11.08 23.72
N HIS A 209 -8.43 -12.11 23.88
CA HIS A 209 -8.06 -13.42 24.41
C HIS A 209 -7.79 -14.47 23.32
N GLY A 210 -8.09 -14.13 22.06
CA GLY A 210 -8.09 -15.07 20.95
C GLY A 210 -9.19 -16.12 21.12
N ARG A 211 -8.99 -17.30 20.53
CA ARG A 211 -9.91 -18.44 20.70
C ARG A 211 -9.16 -19.66 21.24
N PRO A 212 -9.33 -20.02 22.53
CA PRO A 212 -8.78 -21.24 23.09
C PRO A 212 -9.17 -22.48 22.27
N GLY A 213 -8.24 -23.43 22.12
CA GLY A 213 -8.45 -24.62 21.28
C GLY A 213 -8.40 -24.35 19.77
N SER A 214 -7.99 -23.15 19.35
CA SER A 214 -7.77 -22.80 17.94
C SER A 214 -6.38 -22.19 17.73
N LEU A 215 -6.05 -21.91 16.46
CA LEU A 215 -4.82 -21.21 16.08
C LEU A 215 -4.91 -19.68 16.24
N MET A 216 -6.08 -19.12 16.63
CA MET A 216 -6.23 -17.68 16.78
C MET A 216 -5.56 -17.21 18.08
N PRO A 217 -4.47 -16.43 18.00
CA PRO A 217 -3.75 -15.95 19.17
C PRO A 217 -4.55 -14.92 19.96
N ALA A 218 -4.17 -14.71 21.21
CA ALA A 218 -4.60 -13.55 21.99
C ALA A 218 -3.86 -12.31 21.48
N PHE A 219 -4.59 -11.27 21.06
CA PHE A 219 -3.96 -10.06 20.52
C PHE A 219 -3.67 -9.01 21.60
N ALA A 220 -4.25 -9.12 22.81
CA ALA A 220 -3.94 -8.19 23.89
C ALA A 220 -2.48 -8.32 24.35
N VAL A 221 -1.80 -7.18 24.53
CA VAL A 221 -0.44 -7.15 25.10
C VAL A 221 -0.37 -7.85 26.47
N ALA A 222 -1.43 -7.76 27.27
CA ALA A 222 -1.54 -8.44 28.57
C ALA A 222 -1.41 -9.98 28.48
N GLU A 223 -1.65 -10.57 27.30
CA GLU A 223 -1.56 -12.01 27.05
C GLU A 223 -0.45 -12.37 26.04
N GLY A 224 0.52 -11.48 25.85
CA GLY A 224 1.62 -11.69 24.91
C GLY A 224 1.26 -11.40 23.45
N GLY A 225 0.14 -10.73 23.20
CA GLY A 225 -0.24 -10.18 21.91
C GLY A 225 0.43 -8.84 21.61
N ILE A 226 -0.05 -8.18 20.57
CA ILE A 226 0.60 -6.99 19.96
C ILE A 226 -0.25 -5.72 20.06
N LEU A 227 -1.49 -5.82 20.54
CA LEU A 227 -2.48 -4.74 20.52
C LEU A 227 -2.71 -4.17 21.91
N THR A 228 -2.67 -2.84 21.98
CA THR A 228 -3.12 -2.08 23.16
C THR A 228 -4.64 -2.12 23.29
N ASP A 229 -5.17 -1.86 24.49
CA ASP A 229 -6.62 -1.80 24.72
C ASP A 229 -7.32 -0.83 23.77
N ARG A 230 -6.70 0.34 23.51
CA ARG A 230 -7.21 1.33 22.56
C ARG A 230 -7.32 0.78 21.14
N GLN A 231 -6.34 -0.02 20.71
CA GLN A 231 -6.37 -0.67 19.40
C GLN A 231 -7.48 -1.74 19.34
N ILE A 232 -7.66 -2.51 20.41
CA ILE A 232 -8.73 -3.50 20.53
C ILE A 232 -10.10 -2.81 20.51
N ASP A 233 -10.27 -1.69 21.23
CA ASP A 233 -11.49 -0.86 21.18
C ASP A 233 -11.77 -0.40 19.75
N SER A 234 -10.75 0.08 19.04
CA SER A 234 -10.89 0.56 17.67
C SER A 234 -11.31 -0.55 16.69
N LEU A 235 -10.80 -1.77 16.84
CA LEU A 235 -11.21 -2.93 16.06
C LEU A 235 -12.62 -3.37 16.41
N THR A 236 -12.95 -3.39 17.70
CA THR A 236 -14.28 -3.76 18.20
C THR A 236 -15.34 -2.83 17.61
N ALA A 237 -15.10 -1.52 17.65
CA ALA A 237 -16.00 -0.53 17.07
C ALA A 237 -16.13 -0.71 15.54
N TYR A 238 -15.00 -0.93 14.85
CA TYR A 238 -15.00 -1.18 13.41
C TYR A 238 -15.81 -2.43 13.04
N LEU A 239 -15.54 -3.58 13.66
CA LEU A 239 -16.23 -4.84 13.38
C LEU A 239 -17.72 -4.76 13.74
N THR A 240 -18.08 -4.10 14.84
CA THR A 240 -19.49 -3.89 15.21
C THR A 240 -20.22 -3.07 14.13
N ALA A 241 -19.56 -2.07 13.55
CA ALA A 241 -20.14 -1.24 12.49
C ALA A 241 -20.21 -1.96 11.13
N THR A 242 -19.23 -2.81 10.80
CA THR A 242 -19.15 -3.46 9.48
C THR A 242 -19.74 -4.86 9.43
N ILE A 243 -19.90 -5.51 10.58
CA ILE A 243 -20.48 -6.85 10.75
C ILE A 243 -21.52 -6.75 11.87
N PRO A 244 -22.65 -6.06 11.62
CA PRO A 244 -23.66 -5.85 12.63
C PRO A 244 -24.24 -7.20 13.08
N PRO A 245 -24.67 -7.33 14.35
CA PRO A 245 -25.40 -8.49 14.81
C PRO A 245 -26.52 -8.83 13.83
N ALA A 246 -26.66 -10.11 13.50
CA ALA A 246 -27.90 -10.59 12.92
C ALA A 246 -29.06 -10.08 13.80
N ALA A 247 -30.04 -9.41 13.19
CA ALA A 247 -31.18 -8.87 13.93
C ALA A 247 -31.77 -9.99 14.79
N THR A 248 -31.81 -9.79 16.11
CA THR A 248 -32.50 -10.72 17.00
C THR A 248 -33.92 -10.88 16.47
N ALA A 249 -34.28 -12.10 16.07
CA ALA A 249 -35.66 -12.40 15.71
C ALA A 249 -36.57 -11.91 16.85
N PRO A 250 -37.68 -11.21 16.55
CA PRO A 250 -38.55 -10.70 17.60
C PRO A 250 -39.00 -11.88 18.47
N VAL A 251 -38.79 -11.75 19.78
CA VAL A 251 -39.34 -12.69 20.75
C VAL A 251 -40.85 -12.67 20.54
N ALA A 252 -41.40 -13.78 20.04
CA ALA A 252 -42.85 -13.91 19.89
C ALA A 252 -43.48 -13.69 21.26
N ALA A 253 -44.31 -12.65 21.37
CA ALA A 253 -45.07 -12.39 22.58
C ALA A 253 -45.95 -13.63 22.84
N ALA A 254 -45.73 -14.28 23.98
CA ALA A 254 -46.61 -15.33 24.44
C ALA A 254 -47.98 -14.73 24.73
N HIS A 255 -49.01 -15.26 24.06
CA HIS A 255 -50.43 -15.03 24.35
C HIS A 255 -50.99 -16.23 25.09
#